data_AF-A0A401K9G1-F1
#
_entry.id   AF-A0A401K9G1-F1
#
_cell.length_a   1.000
_cell.length_b   1.000
_cell.length_c   1.000
_cell.angle_alpha   90.00
_cell.angle_beta   90.00
_cell.angle_gamma   90.00
#
_symmetry.space_group_name_H-M   'P 1'
#
loop_
_entity.id
_entity.type
_entity.pdbx_description
1 polymer ?
#
loop_
_entity_poly.entity_id
_entity_poly.type
_entity_poly.pdbx_seq_one_letter_code
_entity_poly.pdbx_strand_id
1 'polypeptide(L)'
;MTKSPVVMIDAPPKPDLSDFYSRIMDSLMTPYKPTAPVYEKYSQVKRLFGEMDVRILIVDEIHHLIAGGLTKQREFRNALKSLSNEAKISIVASGIEEAYNAFNADPQMSSRFVPIEMPSWTPGRQLGTLLMTLEHRTPLRKPSGLHRPEMMQAIYMKSESTLGDIFDLVKTAAVEAVRSGNEAITEHQLTELDWVPPSKRRTYTRRL
;
A
#
# COMPACT_ATOMS: atom_id res chain seq x y z
N MET A 1 4.72 10.16 -28.61
CA MET A 1 4.04 8.92 -28.17
C MET A 1 4.18 8.85 -26.66
N THR A 2 3.08 8.87 -25.92
CA THR A 2 3.11 8.82 -24.44
C THR A 2 3.51 7.41 -24.01
N LYS A 3 4.54 7.29 -23.17
CA LYS A 3 4.97 6.01 -22.59
C LYS A 3 4.53 5.92 -21.14
N SER A 4 4.08 4.74 -20.71
CA SER A 4 3.76 4.44 -19.33
C SER A 4 4.39 3.10 -18.95
N PRO A 5 5.70 3.04 -18.70
CA PRO A 5 6.40 1.77 -18.47
C PRO A 5 5.94 1.04 -17.21
N VAL A 6 5.33 1.74 -16.27
CA VAL A 6 4.75 1.19 -15.04
C VAL A 6 3.29 1.60 -14.95
N VAL A 7 2.42 0.63 -14.68
CA VAL A 7 1.00 0.84 -14.41
C VAL A 7 0.71 0.30 -13.03
N MET A 8 0.01 1.07 -12.20
CA MET A 8 -0.41 0.66 -10.87
C MET A 8 -1.93 0.69 -10.77
N ILE A 9 -2.50 -0.34 -10.14
CA ILE A 9 -3.93 -0.44 -9.80
C ILE A 9 -4.11 -1.04 -8.41
N ASP A 10 -5.20 -0.67 -7.75
CA ASP A 10 -5.72 -1.45 -6.63
C ASP A 10 -6.52 -2.63 -7.16
N ALA A 11 -6.32 -3.79 -6.56
CA ALA A 11 -7.15 -4.96 -6.79
C ALA A 11 -8.64 -4.63 -6.61
N PRO A 12 -9.53 -5.11 -7.49
CA PRO A 12 -10.96 -4.92 -7.29
C PRO A 12 -11.41 -5.60 -5.98
N PRO A 13 -12.41 -5.03 -5.28
CA PRO A 13 -12.86 -5.53 -3.97
C PRO A 13 -13.52 -6.91 -4.04
N LYS A 14 -13.83 -7.37 -5.26
CA LYS A 14 -14.30 -8.71 -5.56
C LYS A 14 -13.43 -9.29 -6.67
N PRO A 15 -13.23 -10.62 -6.73
CA PRO A 15 -12.51 -11.27 -7.81
C PRO A 15 -13.35 -11.25 -9.09
N ASP A 16 -13.25 -10.12 -9.80
CA ASP A 16 -13.94 -9.83 -11.06
C ASP A 16 -12.93 -9.38 -12.11
N LEU A 17 -12.78 -10.18 -13.16
CA LEU A 17 -11.85 -9.89 -14.26
C LEU A 17 -12.26 -8.67 -15.09
N SER A 18 -13.56 -8.39 -15.19
CA SER A 18 -14.06 -7.23 -15.91
C SER A 18 -13.65 -5.95 -15.19
N ASP A 19 -13.81 -5.90 -13.85
CA ASP A 19 -13.37 -4.79 -13.01
C ASP A 19 -11.83 -4.65 -13.05
N PHE A 20 -11.10 -5.76 -12.92
CA PHE A 20 -9.64 -5.77 -13.01
C PHE A 20 -9.11 -5.11 -14.31
N TYR A 21 -9.61 -5.51 -15.48
CA TYR A 21 -9.18 -4.89 -16.74
C TYR A 21 -9.68 -3.45 -16.90
N SER A 22 -10.85 -3.11 -16.33
CA SER A 22 -11.37 -1.74 -16.34
C SER A 22 -10.44 -0.80 -15.58
N ARG A 23 -10.02 -1.18 -14.37
CA ARG A 23 -9.07 -0.42 -13.54
C ARG A 23 -7.73 -0.17 -14.22
N ILE A 24 -7.25 -1.14 -15.01
CA ILE A 24 -6.04 -0.95 -15.82
C ILE A 24 -6.26 0.14 -16.88
N MET A 25 -7.39 0.10 -17.59
CA MET A 25 -7.70 1.11 -18.61
C MET A 25 -7.98 2.49 -17.99
N ASP A 26 -8.59 2.54 -16.81
CA ASP A 26 -8.76 3.77 -16.02
C ASP A 26 -7.41 4.38 -15.61
N SER A 27 -6.48 3.55 -15.12
CA SER A 27 -5.11 3.98 -14.77
C SER A 27 -4.34 4.51 -15.99
N LEU A 28 -4.61 3.95 -17.16
CA LEU A 28 -4.08 4.41 -18.45
C LEU A 28 -4.88 5.57 -19.08
N MET A 29 -5.90 6.09 -18.39
CA MET A 29 -6.78 7.17 -18.86
C MET A 29 -7.37 6.93 -20.25
N THR A 30 -7.64 5.66 -20.58
CA THR A 30 -8.11 5.26 -21.90
C THR A 30 -9.61 4.99 -21.88
N PRO A 31 -10.40 5.54 -22.83
CA PRO A 31 -11.82 5.23 -22.91
C PRO A 31 -12.05 3.75 -23.28
N TYR A 32 -13.03 3.15 -22.63
CA TYR A 32 -13.49 1.80 -22.92
C TYR A 32 -15.00 1.72 -22.71
N LYS A 33 -15.63 0.68 -23.27
CA LYS A 33 -17.05 0.40 -23.04
C LYS A 33 -17.19 -0.39 -21.73
N PRO A 34 -17.84 0.15 -20.68
CA PRO A 34 -17.92 -0.55 -19.39
C PRO A 34 -18.62 -1.91 -19.48
N THR A 35 -19.59 -2.03 -20.39
CA THR A 35 -20.37 -3.26 -20.63
C THR A 35 -19.71 -4.22 -21.63
N ALA A 36 -18.49 -3.95 -22.09
CA ALA A 36 -17.78 -4.85 -22.98
C ALA A 36 -17.52 -6.20 -22.28
N PRO A 37 -17.59 -7.33 -23.02
CA PRO A 37 -17.24 -8.63 -22.48
C PRO A 37 -15.77 -8.68 -22.06
N VAL A 38 -15.45 -9.55 -21.10
CA VAL A 38 -14.11 -9.66 -20.48
C VAL A 38 -13.01 -9.89 -21.52
N TYR A 39 -13.25 -10.70 -22.56
CA TYR A 39 -12.26 -10.97 -23.59
C TYR A 39 -11.90 -9.73 -24.43
N GLU A 40 -12.86 -8.82 -24.66
CA GLU A 40 -12.60 -7.56 -25.38
C GLU A 40 -11.76 -6.62 -24.52
N LYS A 41 -12.11 -6.49 -23.23
CA LYS A 41 -11.31 -5.70 -22.28
C LYS A 41 -9.87 -6.24 -22.17
N TYR A 42 -9.72 -7.56 -22.10
CA TYR A 42 -8.40 -8.20 -22.11
C TYR A 42 -7.60 -7.88 -23.38
N SER A 43 -8.22 -8.00 -24.55
CA SER A 43 -7.57 -7.67 -25.83
C SER A 43 -7.14 -6.21 -25.89
N GLN A 44 -8.00 -5.31 -25.42
CA GLN A 44 -7.72 -3.87 -25.37
C GLN A 44 -6.55 -3.57 -24.43
N VAL A 45 -6.52 -4.15 -23.22
CA VAL A 45 -5.40 -3.98 -22.27
C VAL A 45 -4.08 -4.41 -22.89
N LYS A 46 -4.01 -5.58 -23.55
CA LYS A 46 -2.78 -6.04 -24.21
C LYS A 46 -2.31 -5.07 -25.31
N ARG A 47 -3.23 -4.56 -26.12
CA ARG A 47 -2.91 -3.58 -27.16
C ARG A 47 -2.33 -2.31 -26.54
N LEU A 48 -2.98 -1.79 -25.50
CA LEU A 48 -2.53 -0.59 -24.78
C LEU A 48 -1.15 -0.80 -24.14
N PHE A 49 -0.89 -1.97 -23.56
CA PHE A 49 0.42 -2.29 -23.00
C PHE A 49 1.52 -2.24 -24.05
N GLY A 50 1.25 -2.75 -25.26
CA GLY A 50 2.18 -2.65 -26.39
C GLY A 50 2.36 -1.21 -26.89
N GLU A 51 1.27 -0.47 -27.07
CA GLU A 51 1.28 0.91 -27.59
C GLU A 51 1.98 1.89 -26.63
N MET A 52 1.84 1.67 -25.32
CA MET A 52 2.37 2.55 -24.27
C MET A 52 3.69 2.05 -23.66
N ASP A 53 4.26 0.98 -24.20
CA ASP A 53 5.54 0.39 -23.75
C ASP A 53 5.51 -0.02 -22.26
N VAL A 54 4.36 -0.53 -21.79
CA VAL A 54 4.19 -1.01 -20.41
C VAL A 54 5.11 -2.22 -20.21
N ARG A 55 5.84 -2.21 -19.09
CA ARG A 55 6.78 -3.26 -18.69
C ARG A 55 6.44 -3.87 -17.34
N ILE A 56 5.82 -3.09 -16.46
CA ILE A 56 5.48 -3.50 -15.11
C ILE A 56 4.01 -3.16 -14.82
N LEU A 57 3.26 -4.15 -14.35
CA LEU A 57 1.95 -3.95 -13.73
C LEU A 57 2.09 -4.20 -12.22
N ILE A 58 1.82 -3.17 -11.42
CA ILE A 58 1.72 -3.26 -9.96
C ILE A 58 0.24 -3.42 -9.61
N VAL A 59 -0.08 -4.46 -8.84
CA VAL A 59 -1.42 -4.72 -8.31
C VAL A 59 -1.34 -4.68 -6.80
N ASP A 60 -1.85 -3.61 -6.21
CA ASP A 60 -1.94 -3.47 -4.76
C ASP A 60 -3.17 -4.20 -4.21
N GLU A 61 -3.17 -4.52 -2.92
CA GLU A 61 -4.29 -5.19 -2.24
C GLU A 61 -4.72 -6.54 -2.89
N ILE A 62 -3.77 -7.30 -3.45
CA ILE A 62 -4.02 -8.55 -4.20
C ILE A 62 -4.84 -9.59 -3.39
N HIS A 63 -4.83 -9.47 -2.07
CA HIS A 63 -5.59 -10.31 -1.17
C HIS A 63 -7.11 -10.25 -1.40
N HIS A 64 -7.64 -9.16 -1.96
CA HIS A 64 -9.05 -9.08 -2.38
C HIS A 64 -9.40 -10.03 -3.52
N LEU A 65 -8.45 -10.31 -4.42
CA LEU A 65 -8.63 -11.17 -5.59
C LEU A 65 -8.55 -12.65 -5.25
N ILE A 66 -7.92 -12.98 -4.14
CA ILE A 66 -7.81 -14.35 -3.62
C ILE A 66 -8.83 -14.66 -2.52
N ALA A 67 -9.61 -13.67 -2.05
CA ALA A 67 -10.66 -13.87 -1.06
C ALA A 67 -11.94 -14.55 -1.62
N GLY A 68 -12.01 -14.80 -2.94
CA GLY A 68 -13.16 -15.46 -3.57
C GLY A 68 -13.15 -16.99 -3.49
N GLY A 69 -14.22 -17.60 -4.01
CA GLY A 69 -14.28 -19.06 -4.18
C GLY A 69 -13.20 -19.60 -5.13
N LEU A 70 -12.81 -20.86 -4.94
CA LEU A 70 -11.69 -21.52 -5.64
C LEU A 70 -11.72 -21.35 -7.16
N THR A 71 -12.90 -21.39 -7.79
CA THR A 71 -13.07 -21.20 -9.24
C THR A 71 -12.61 -19.81 -9.69
N LYS A 72 -13.08 -18.75 -9.01
CA LYS A 72 -12.72 -17.37 -9.34
C LYS A 72 -11.24 -17.09 -9.09
N GLN A 73 -10.68 -17.65 -8.02
CA GLN A 73 -9.25 -17.54 -7.78
C GLN A 73 -8.44 -18.18 -8.91
N ARG A 74 -8.84 -19.37 -9.40
CA ARG A 74 -8.19 -20.05 -10.54
C ARG A 74 -8.29 -19.23 -11.82
N GLU A 75 -9.48 -18.69 -12.12
CA GLU A 75 -9.69 -17.79 -13.27
C GLU A 75 -8.75 -16.58 -13.21
N PHE A 76 -8.64 -15.95 -12.05
CA PHE A 76 -7.76 -14.81 -11.85
C PHE A 76 -6.27 -15.15 -11.99
N ARG A 77 -5.82 -16.27 -11.40
CA ARG A 77 -4.44 -16.75 -11.56
C ARG A 77 -4.10 -17.02 -13.03
N ASN A 78 -5.02 -17.63 -13.76
CA ASN A 78 -4.87 -17.85 -15.20
C ASN A 78 -4.81 -16.52 -15.96
N ALA A 79 -5.63 -15.54 -15.59
CA ALA A 79 -5.61 -14.22 -16.20
C ALA A 79 -4.28 -13.49 -15.98
N LEU A 80 -3.71 -13.52 -14.76
CA LEU A 80 -2.39 -12.94 -14.48
C LEU A 80 -1.29 -13.62 -15.29
N LYS A 81 -1.31 -14.95 -15.36
CA LYS A 81 -0.35 -15.74 -16.13
C LYS A 81 -0.43 -15.42 -17.62
N SER A 82 -1.62 -15.39 -18.18
CA SER A 82 -1.83 -15.07 -19.60
C SER A 82 -1.43 -13.63 -19.90
N LEU A 83 -1.80 -12.67 -19.05
CA LEU A 83 -1.44 -11.27 -19.24
C LEU A 83 0.08 -11.06 -19.20
N SER A 84 0.77 -11.62 -18.20
CA SER A 84 2.23 -11.53 -18.10
C SER A 84 2.93 -12.13 -19.32
N ASN A 85 2.51 -13.32 -19.77
CA ASN A 85 3.12 -14.01 -20.90
C ASN A 85 2.85 -13.31 -22.24
N GLU A 86 1.59 -12.95 -22.51
CA GLU A 86 1.16 -12.41 -23.80
C GLU A 86 1.56 -10.94 -23.97
N ALA A 87 1.45 -10.14 -22.92
CA ALA A 87 1.89 -8.75 -22.94
C ALA A 87 3.40 -8.59 -22.66
N LYS A 88 4.08 -9.67 -22.25
CA LYS A 88 5.52 -9.70 -21.92
C LYS A 88 5.90 -8.67 -20.84
N ILE A 89 5.12 -8.65 -19.76
CA ILE A 89 5.31 -7.74 -18.63
C ILE A 89 5.64 -8.50 -17.34
N SER A 90 6.33 -7.82 -16.44
CA SER A 90 6.48 -8.24 -15.04
C SER A 90 5.26 -7.79 -14.23
N ILE A 91 4.80 -8.64 -13.32
CA ILE A 91 3.70 -8.31 -12.40
C ILE A 91 4.27 -8.25 -10.99
N VAL A 92 4.02 -7.15 -10.29
CA VAL A 92 4.31 -6.99 -8.87
C VAL A 92 2.97 -7.00 -8.13
N ALA A 93 2.81 -7.94 -7.21
CA ALA A 93 1.61 -8.03 -6.38
C ALA A 93 1.96 -7.63 -4.94
N SER A 94 1.21 -6.70 -4.38
CA SER A 94 1.31 -6.27 -2.98
C SER A 94 0.06 -6.72 -2.22
N GLY A 95 0.24 -7.10 -0.96
CA GLY A 95 -0.83 -7.56 -0.10
C GLY A 95 -0.33 -8.05 1.25
N ILE A 96 -1.28 -8.47 2.09
CA ILE A 96 -1.04 -8.99 3.44
C ILE A 96 -0.68 -10.48 3.42
N GLU A 97 -0.43 -11.07 4.60
CA GLU A 97 0.02 -12.46 4.77
C GLU A 97 -0.87 -13.49 4.06
N GLU A 98 -2.17 -13.23 3.98
CA GLU A 98 -3.13 -14.05 3.24
C GLU A 98 -2.78 -14.16 1.75
N ALA A 99 -2.24 -13.09 1.15
CA ALA A 99 -1.72 -13.10 -0.21
C ALA A 99 -0.50 -14.01 -0.36
N TYR A 100 0.45 -13.89 0.56
CA TYR A 100 1.62 -14.74 0.59
C TYR A 100 1.23 -16.22 0.68
N ASN A 101 0.33 -16.57 1.59
CA ASN A 101 -0.12 -17.95 1.79
C ASN A 101 -0.84 -18.51 0.56
N ALA A 102 -1.71 -17.73 -0.08
CA ALA A 102 -2.42 -18.18 -1.28
C ALA A 102 -1.50 -18.37 -2.49
N PHE A 103 -0.49 -17.52 -2.66
CA PHE A 103 0.48 -17.64 -3.76
C PHE A 103 1.43 -18.81 -3.54
N ASN A 104 1.85 -19.08 -2.30
CA ASN A 104 2.71 -20.22 -1.98
C ASN A 104 2.00 -21.57 -2.03
N ALA A 105 0.70 -21.61 -1.77
CA ALA A 105 -0.10 -22.83 -1.87
C ALA A 105 -0.24 -23.34 -3.33
N ASP A 106 -0.04 -22.50 -4.34
CA ASP A 106 -0.11 -22.87 -5.75
C ASP A 106 1.31 -22.87 -6.38
N PRO A 107 1.88 -24.04 -6.72
CA PRO A 107 3.20 -24.13 -7.35
C PRO A 107 3.38 -23.31 -8.63
N GLN A 108 2.29 -23.04 -9.37
CA GLN A 108 2.37 -22.22 -10.58
C GLN A 108 2.55 -20.73 -10.29
N MET A 109 2.11 -20.28 -9.11
CA MET A 109 2.26 -18.90 -8.64
C MET A 109 3.56 -18.72 -7.90
N SER A 110 3.93 -19.62 -6.98
CA SER A 110 5.18 -19.53 -6.23
C SER A 110 6.43 -19.58 -7.12
N SER A 111 6.35 -20.27 -8.27
CA SER A 111 7.42 -20.25 -9.28
C SER A 111 7.54 -18.94 -10.08
N ARG A 112 6.53 -18.05 -10.02
CA ARG A 112 6.47 -16.78 -10.77
C ARG A 112 6.60 -15.55 -9.88
N PHE A 113 6.13 -15.63 -8.65
CA PHE A 113 6.12 -14.54 -7.69
C PHE A 113 7.11 -14.85 -6.58
N VAL A 114 8.26 -14.17 -6.62
CA VAL A 114 9.25 -14.22 -5.55
C VAL A 114 8.77 -13.29 -4.43
N PRO A 115 8.54 -13.80 -3.21
CA PRO A 115 8.06 -12.97 -2.11
C PRO A 115 9.16 -12.03 -1.64
N ILE A 116 8.77 -10.79 -1.36
CA ILE A 116 9.59 -9.79 -0.68
C ILE A 116 8.76 -9.30 0.50
N GLU A 117 9.24 -9.58 1.71
CA GLU A 117 8.58 -9.11 2.92
C GLU A 117 9.01 -7.67 3.24
N MET A 118 8.03 -6.81 3.52
CA MET A 118 8.33 -5.48 4.05
C MET A 118 8.58 -5.61 5.56
N PRO A 119 9.77 -5.25 6.05
CA PRO A 119 10.07 -5.35 7.47
C PRO A 119 9.26 -4.34 8.28
N SER A 120 8.90 -4.71 9.51
CA SER A 120 8.36 -3.75 10.49
C SER A 120 9.41 -2.70 10.84
N TRP A 121 8.97 -1.47 11.10
CA TRP A 121 9.87 -0.39 11.49
C TRP A 121 10.38 -0.63 12.91
N THR A 122 11.70 -0.65 13.09
CA THR A 122 12.33 -0.79 14.41
C THR A 122 13.22 0.43 14.73
N PRO A 123 13.47 0.73 16.02
CA PRO A 123 14.40 1.79 16.40
C PRO A 123 15.78 1.56 15.79
N GLY A 124 16.28 2.57 15.08
CA GLY A 124 17.54 2.48 14.36
C GLY A 124 17.65 3.48 13.22
N ARG A 125 18.66 3.30 12.37
CA ARG A 125 19.00 4.24 11.30
C ARG A 125 17.86 4.48 10.31
N GLN A 126 17.15 3.43 9.92
CA GLN A 126 16.06 3.53 8.94
C GLN A 126 14.88 4.33 9.51
N LEU A 127 14.41 3.98 10.72
CA LEU A 127 13.37 4.75 11.39
C LEU A 127 13.81 6.19 11.66
N GLY A 128 15.05 6.42 12.09
CA GLY A 128 15.59 7.77 12.25
C GLY A 128 15.55 8.59 10.96
N THR A 129 15.85 7.97 9.82
CA THR A 129 15.78 8.63 8.49
C THR A 129 14.34 8.98 8.13
N LEU A 130 13.39 8.07 8.39
CA LEU A 130 11.96 8.34 8.23
C LEU A 130 11.51 9.51 9.11
N LEU A 131 11.87 9.49 10.40
CA LEU A 131 11.48 10.52 11.37
C LEU A 131 12.09 11.88 11.05
N MET A 132 13.34 11.94 10.56
CA MET A 132 13.93 13.17 10.02
C MET A 132 13.14 13.70 8.82
N THR A 133 12.72 12.81 7.92
CA THR A 133 11.93 13.18 6.75
C THR A 133 10.56 13.72 7.16
N LEU A 134 9.92 13.10 8.16
CA LEU A 134 8.67 13.58 8.73
C LEU A 134 8.83 14.96 9.37
N GLU A 135 9.84 15.13 10.22
CA GLU A 135 10.12 16.40 10.90
C GLU A 135 10.34 17.54 9.90
N HIS A 136 11.07 17.28 8.82
CA HIS A 136 11.32 18.27 7.77
C HIS A 136 10.05 18.64 6.98
N ARG A 137 9.07 17.72 6.90
CA ARG A 137 7.79 17.94 6.21
C ARG A 137 6.69 18.47 7.13
N THR A 138 6.86 18.37 8.45
CA THR A 138 5.93 18.98 9.41
C THR A 138 6.16 20.49 9.49
N PRO A 139 5.10 21.32 9.46
CA PRO A 139 5.21 22.77 9.38
C PRO A 139 5.53 23.46 10.73
N LEU A 140 6.24 22.79 11.63
CA LEU A 140 6.57 23.30 12.96
C LEU A 140 7.74 24.28 12.91
N ARG A 141 7.65 25.40 13.63
CA ARG A 141 8.71 26.43 13.61
C ARG A 141 9.99 26.05 14.33
N LYS A 142 9.95 25.09 15.27
CA LYS A 142 11.10 24.67 16.05
C LYS A 142 11.41 23.20 15.79
N PRO A 143 12.71 22.81 15.84
CA PRO A 143 13.10 21.42 15.70
C PRO A 143 12.53 20.59 16.85
N SER A 144 11.97 19.44 16.51
CA SER A 144 11.42 18.45 17.44
C SER A 144 12.42 17.34 17.77
N GLY A 145 13.43 17.13 16.92
CA GLY A 145 14.44 16.09 17.11
C GLY A 145 13.86 14.68 17.09
N LEU A 146 12.94 14.39 16.15
CA LEU A 146 12.18 13.13 16.12
C LEU A 146 13.08 11.89 16.01
N HIS A 147 14.22 12.04 15.37
CA HIS A 147 15.22 11.00 15.17
C HIS A 147 16.11 10.72 16.38
N ARG A 148 16.04 11.54 17.45
CA ARG A 148 16.83 11.31 18.66
C ARG A 148 16.39 10.00 19.33
N PRO A 149 17.31 9.23 19.94
CA PRO A 149 17.01 7.90 20.47
C PRO A 149 15.76 7.83 21.36
N GLU A 150 15.61 8.77 22.30
CA GLU A 150 14.52 8.81 23.27
C GLU A 150 13.17 9.08 22.58
N MET A 151 13.16 10.08 21.70
CA MET A 151 11.99 10.47 20.92
C MET A 151 11.56 9.36 19.94
N MET A 152 12.53 8.75 19.26
CA MET A 152 12.31 7.63 18.36
C MET A 152 11.72 6.43 19.10
N GLN A 153 12.25 6.11 20.28
CA GLN A 153 11.72 5.02 21.10
C GLN A 153 10.28 5.31 21.56
N ALA A 154 9.99 6.55 21.99
CA ALA A 154 8.65 6.96 22.39
C ALA A 154 7.64 6.84 21.22
N ILE A 155 8.02 7.30 20.03
CA ILE A 155 7.20 7.19 18.81
C ILE A 155 6.98 5.72 18.44
N TYR A 156 8.04 4.91 18.44
CA TYR A 156 7.96 3.48 18.13
C TYR A 156 7.00 2.74 19.07
N MET A 157 7.13 2.96 20.39
CA MET A 157 6.29 2.30 21.40
C MET A 157 4.82 2.70 21.29
N LYS A 158 4.51 3.97 21.00
CA LYS A 158 3.12 4.45 20.87
C LYS A 158 2.46 4.07 19.54
N SER A 159 3.23 4.03 18.45
CA SER A 159 2.73 3.69 17.11
C SER A 159 2.64 2.19 16.84
N GLU A 160 3.27 1.34 17.66
CA GLU A 160 3.30 -0.12 17.46
C GLU A 160 3.87 -0.53 16.09
N SER A 161 4.89 0.19 15.63
CA SER A 161 5.78 -0.17 14.51
C SER A 161 5.21 -0.13 13.08
N THR A 162 3.93 0.24 12.88
CA THR A 162 3.38 0.39 11.52
C THR A 162 3.67 1.78 10.96
N LEU A 163 3.95 1.86 9.65
CA LEU A 163 4.22 3.15 9.01
C LEU A 163 3.04 4.11 9.13
N GLY A 164 1.82 3.64 8.89
CA GLY A 164 0.61 4.44 8.98
C GLY A 164 0.43 5.05 10.38
N ASP A 165 0.63 4.25 11.42
CA ASP A 165 0.48 4.70 12.81
C ASP A 165 1.60 5.65 13.25
N ILE A 166 2.83 5.47 12.76
CA ILE A 166 3.91 6.45 12.96
C ILE A 166 3.53 7.80 12.37
N PHE A 167 3.04 7.82 11.12
CA PHE A 167 2.62 9.05 10.45
C PHE A 167 1.46 9.73 11.18
N ASP A 168 0.44 8.98 11.58
CA ASP A 168 -0.73 9.53 12.25
C ASP A 168 -0.41 10.01 13.67
N LEU A 169 0.46 9.32 14.41
CA LEU A 169 0.96 9.77 15.70
C LEU A 169 1.71 11.10 15.57
N VAL A 170 2.67 11.19 14.66
CA VAL A 170 3.47 12.41 14.43
C VAL A 170 2.58 13.56 13.95
N LYS A 171 1.63 13.30 13.05
CA LYS A 171 0.64 14.29 12.59
C LYS A 171 -0.21 14.81 13.75
N THR A 172 -0.71 13.91 14.60
CA THR A 172 -1.53 14.29 15.76
C THR A 172 -0.73 15.13 16.76
N ALA A 173 0.51 14.73 17.05
CA ALA A 173 1.41 15.47 17.92
C ALA A 173 1.77 16.86 17.34
N ALA A 174 2.02 16.96 16.03
CA ALA A 174 2.31 18.21 15.36
C ALA A 174 1.11 19.18 15.44
N VAL A 175 -0.11 18.70 15.21
CA VAL A 175 -1.33 19.52 15.36
C VAL A 175 -1.46 20.06 16.77
N GLU A 176 -1.21 19.22 17.78
CA GLU A 176 -1.27 19.65 19.19
C GLU A 176 -0.14 20.64 19.54
N ALA A 177 1.04 20.51 18.91
CA ALA A 177 2.17 21.42 19.14
C ALA A 177 1.88 22.82 18.57
N VAL A 178 1.16 22.90 17.46
CA VAL A 178 0.66 24.17 16.90
C VAL A 178 -0.43 24.75 17.79
N ARG A 179 -1.40 23.94 18.23
CA ARG A 179 -2.52 24.40 19.09
C ARG A 179 -2.05 24.96 20.43
N SER A 180 -1.07 24.31 21.04
CA SER A 180 -0.45 24.75 22.31
C SER A 180 0.53 25.92 22.16
N GLY A 181 0.90 26.30 20.93
CA GLY A 181 1.89 27.34 20.65
C GLY A 181 3.35 26.93 20.92
N ASN A 182 3.58 25.67 21.31
CA ASN A 182 4.92 25.15 21.56
C ASN A 182 5.77 25.12 20.29
N GLU A 183 5.14 24.82 19.14
CA GLU A 183 5.74 24.77 17.81
C GLU A 183 6.90 23.74 17.70
N ALA A 184 6.92 22.74 18.59
CA ALA A 184 7.81 21.58 18.58
C ALA A 184 7.10 20.39 19.22
N ILE A 185 7.34 19.18 18.72
CA ILE A 185 6.91 17.94 19.39
C ILE A 185 7.91 17.64 20.51
N THR A 186 7.40 17.42 21.72
CA THR A 186 8.20 17.03 22.88
C THR A 186 7.82 15.65 23.39
N GLU A 187 8.74 14.99 24.10
CA GLU A 187 8.48 13.67 24.68
C GLU A 187 7.33 13.69 25.70
N HIS A 188 7.28 14.75 26.52
CA HIS A 188 6.16 14.99 27.44
C HIS A 188 4.83 15.08 26.69
N GLN A 189 4.78 15.87 25.61
CA GLN A 189 3.58 16.00 24.80
C GLN A 189 3.16 14.68 24.17
N LEU A 190 4.10 13.90 23.61
CA LEU A 190 3.78 12.57 23.07
C LEU A 190 3.20 11.67 24.14
N THR A 191 3.71 11.73 25.37
CA THR A 191 3.24 10.93 26.51
C THR A 191 1.79 11.24 26.86
N GLU A 192 1.45 12.52 26.98
CA GLU A 192 0.12 13.04 27.34
C GLU A 192 -0.89 13.04 26.18
N LEU A 193 -0.43 12.81 24.95
CA LEU A 193 -1.29 12.82 23.77
C LEU A 193 -2.43 11.80 23.91
N ASP A 194 -3.67 12.24 23.66
CA ASP A 194 -4.86 11.38 23.51
C ASP A 194 -4.74 10.51 22.25
N TRP A 195 -3.84 9.54 22.33
CA TRP A 195 -3.50 8.59 21.28
C TRP A 195 -3.92 7.20 21.72
N VAL A 196 -4.67 6.52 20.86
CA VAL A 196 -5.07 5.13 21.06
C VAL A 196 -4.16 4.26 20.20
N PRO A 197 -3.25 3.47 20.83
CA PRO A 197 -2.40 2.53 20.11
C PRO A 197 -3.24 1.54 19.29
N PRO A 198 -2.75 1.09 18.12
CA PRO A 198 -3.48 0.19 17.23
C PRO A 198 -4.11 -1.02 17.93
N SER A 199 -3.36 -1.68 18.83
CA SER A 199 -3.79 -2.83 19.62
C SER A 199 -5.02 -2.55 20.50
N LYS A 200 -5.21 -1.30 20.94
CA LYS A 200 -6.30 -0.89 21.83
C LYS A 200 -7.52 -0.34 21.08
N ARG A 201 -7.41 -0.06 19.77
CA ARG A 201 -8.51 0.55 18.99
C ARG A 201 -9.76 -0.31 18.92
N ARG A 202 -9.62 -1.64 18.90
CA ARG A 202 -10.76 -2.58 18.83
C ARG A 202 -11.70 -2.50 20.03
N THR A 203 -11.18 -2.14 21.20
CA THR A 203 -11.94 -2.08 22.46
C THR A 203 -12.13 -0.65 22.95
N TYR A 204 -11.50 0.33 22.31
CA TYR A 204 -11.60 1.73 22.67
C TYR A 204 -12.96 2.31 22.26
N THR A 205 -13.65 2.92 23.23
CA THR A 205 -14.85 3.72 23.00
C THR A 205 -14.55 5.14 23.42
N ARG A 206 -14.58 6.10 22.48
CA ARG A 206 -14.41 7.51 22.81
C ARG A 206 -15.67 7.99 23.54
N ARG A 207 -15.51 8.46 24.78
CA ARG A 207 -16.57 9.21 25.46
C ARG A 207 -16.52 10.65 24.93
N LEU A 208 -17.61 11.10 24.33
CA LEU A 208 -17.81 12.47 23.87
C LEU A 208 -18.09 13.40 25.06
#